data_AF-A0A6F8T5W8-F1
#
_entry.id   AF-A0A6F8T5W8-F1
#
_cell.length_a   1.000
_cell.length_b   1.000
_cell.length_c   1.000
_cell.angle_alpha   90.00
_cell.angle_beta   90.00
_cell.angle_gamma   90.00
#
_symmetry.space_group_name_H-M   'P 1'
#
loop_
_entity.id
_entity.type
_entity.pdbx_description
1 polymer ?
#
loop_
_entity_poly.entity_id
_entity_poly.type
_entity_poly.pdbx_seq_one_letter_code
_entity_poly.pdbx_strand_id
1 'polypeptide(L)'
;MSVRWIQKAVQYIKEIQDVGFFALMADSRIFMFFTGTPLYYVMLPFMGLLLTVTALINGYNLLKARNKNLDQWFGFIISAVCAVLASISLYGAAISTAYGLSFLAGPWFFFSSVLVAAFHQLAMLGLNGYRAYESPQGSAQRMHYIQAALNNLVVLSLLAAVVGAVAFVMLFPVAPAVGSAFALTAVACTVLNILWRFIPHNWKLSVKGLLGLGKPEATEQEPTESSELIRSLNTDLQHAQYHRIFTRCDYSAEVKTMKLNTGEAYLQKIISKKITVLQESSVPENEKNNQKAAFLNDISSSLSYHTPMNKKQLLRAYPLAFQSFWADKGDVEQLFDAAKVLFDKREGQKILDATLVVESEQTLLPRLP
;
A
#
# COMPACT_ATOMS: atom_id res chain seq x y z
N MET A 1 -9.48 -7.16 -14.85
CA MET A 1 -8.69 -8.35 -14.44
C MET A 1 -7.38 -8.43 -15.22
N SER A 2 -7.34 -8.05 -16.51
CA SER A 2 -6.15 -8.05 -17.38
C SER A 2 -4.96 -7.20 -16.88
N VAL A 3 -5.19 -5.98 -16.40
CA VAL A 3 -4.09 -5.05 -16.05
C VAL A 3 -3.21 -5.53 -14.90
N ARG A 4 -3.77 -6.23 -13.91
CA ARG A 4 -2.97 -6.80 -12.80
C ARG A 4 -2.02 -7.90 -13.26
N TRP A 5 -2.43 -8.69 -14.26
CA TRP A 5 -1.56 -9.71 -14.86
C TRP A 5 -0.44 -9.08 -15.68
N ILE A 6 -0.76 -8.04 -16.47
CA ILE A 6 0.24 -7.28 -17.22
C ILE A 6 1.26 -6.63 -16.26
N GLN A 7 0.79 -5.99 -15.18
CA GLN A 7 1.67 -5.40 -14.17
C GLN A 7 2.63 -6.41 -13.54
N LYS A 8 2.12 -7.59 -13.17
CA LYS A 8 2.97 -8.68 -12.66
C LYS A 8 3.97 -9.15 -13.70
N ALA A 9 3.54 -9.37 -14.94
CA ALA A 9 4.42 -9.82 -16.02
C ALA A 9 5.55 -8.83 -16.29
N VAL A 10 5.23 -7.54 -16.43
CA VAL A 10 6.20 -6.45 -16.62
C VAL A 10 7.19 -6.41 -15.46
N GLN A 11 6.71 -6.54 -14.23
CA GLN A 11 7.55 -6.57 -13.04
C GLN A 11 8.50 -7.78 -13.02
N TYR A 12 8.02 -8.98 -13.35
CA TYR A 12 8.87 -10.18 -13.39
C TYR A 12 9.92 -10.11 -14.50
N ILE A 13 9.52 -9.68 -15.70
CA ILE A 13 10.46 -9.52 -16.82
C ILE A 13 11.54 -8.51 -16.45
N LYS A 14 11.15 -7.37 -15.85
CA LYS A 14 12.10 -6.36 -15.37
C LYS A 14 13.07 -6.93 -14.33
N GLU A 15 12.56 -7.63 -13.32
CA GLU A 15 13.42 -8.18 -12.25
C GLU A 15 14.40 -9.26 -12.78
N ILE A 16 13.98 -10.08 -13.74
CA ILE A 16 14.86 -11.04 -14.41
C ILE A 16 15.95 -10.31 -15.22
N GLN A 17 15.59 -9.23 -15.92
CA GLN A 17 16.56 -8.43 -16.66
C GLN A 17 17.53 -7.70 -15.76
N ASP A 18 17.06 -7.13 -14.66
CA ASP A 18 17.90 -6.48 -13.65
C ASP A 18 18.93 -7.50 -13.12
N VAL A 19 18.50 -8.72 -12.77
CA VAL A 19 19.41 -9.80 -12.35
C VAL A 19 20.43 -10.14 -13.43
N GLY A 20 20.00 -10.33 -14.68
CA GLY A 20 20.91 -10.65 -15.78
C GLY A 20 21.93 -9.54 -16.03
N PHE A 21 21.48 -8.29 -16.05
CA PHE A 21 22.35 -7.13 -16.26
C PHE A 21 23.37 -6.96 -15.14
N PHE A 22 22.94 -7.00 -13.87
CA PHE A 22 23.87 -6.83 -12.75
C PHE A 22 24.79 -8.04 -12.56
N ALA A 23 24.36 -9.26 -12.93
CA ALA A 23 25.26 -10.41 -12.97
C ALA A 23 26.38 -10.21 -14.02
N LEU A 24 26.06 -9.67 -15.19
CA LEU A 24 27.06 -9.33 -16.21
C LEU A 24 27.99 -8.21 -15.73
N MET A 25 27.46 -7.21 -15.01
CA MET A 25 28.27 -6.12 -14.42
C MET A 25 29.15 -6.57 -13.24
N ALA A 26 28.91 -7.75 -12.66
CA ALA A 26 29.71 -8.25 -11.55
C ALA A 26 31.15 -8.59 -11.97
N ASP A 27 31.41 -8.79 -13.27
CA ASP A 27 32.76 -8.94 -13.83
C ASP A 27 32.94 -7.96 -14.99
N SER A 28 33.92 -7.05 -14.88
CA SER A 28 34.17 -6.04 -15.89
C SER A 28 34.56 -6.61 -17.26
N ARG A 29 35.21 -7.78 -17.31
CA ARG A 29 35.59 -8.44 -18.57
C ARG A 29 34.38 -9.01 -19.27
N ILE A 30 33.49 -9.67 -18.52
CA ILE A 30 32.23 -10.19 -19.04
C ILE A 30 31.36 -9.03 -19.51
N PHE A 31 31.30 -7.94 -18.74
CA PHE A 31 30.56 -6.75 -19.13
C PHE A 31 31.09 -6.14 -20.43
N MET A 32 32.40 -5.99 -20.60
CA MET A 32 33.01 -5.51 -21.85
C MET A 32 32.73 -6.43 -23.04
N PHE A 33 32.73 -7.75 -22.84
CA PHE A 33 32.34 -8.67 -23.91
C PHE A 33 30.86 -8.48 -24.28
N PHE A 34 30.00 -8.35 -23.27
CA PHE A 34 28.56 -8.14 -23.45
C PHE A 34 28.23 -6.86 -24.24
N THR A 35 28.92 -5.74 -23.99
CA THR A 35 28.68 -4.48 -24.73
C THR A 35 28.92 -4.59 -26.23
N GLY A 36 29.77 -5.53 -26.66
CA GLY A 36 29.99 -5.83 -28.08
C GLY A 36 28.93 -6.71 -28.74
N THR A 37 27.97 -7.24 -27.98
CA THR A 37 26.97 -8.19 -28.50
C THR A 37 25.68 -7.50 -28.95
N PRO A 38 24.93 -8.08 -29.91
CA PRO A 38 23.58 -7.62 -30.25
C PRO A 38 22.63 -7.56 -29.04
N LEU A 39 22.85 -8.41 -28.04
CA LEU A 39 22.04 -8.49 -26.84
C LEU A 39 22.09 -7.17 -26.03
N TYR A 40 23.22 -6.46 -26.02
CA TYR A 40 23.34 -5.15 -25.38
C TYR A 40 22.38 -4.11 -25.98
N TYR A 41 22.33 -4.04 -27.32
CA TYR A 41 21.50 -3.11 -28.08
C TYR A 41 20.01 -3.41 -27.98
N VAL A 42 19.63 -4.64 -27.61
CA VAL A 42 18.24 -5.02 -27.35
C VAL A 42 17.87 -4.81 -25.88
N MET A 43 18.75 -5.21 -24.96
CA MET A 43 18.45 -5.27 -23.54
C MET A 43 18.32 -3.88 -22.91
N LEU A 44 19.22 -2.93 -23.21
CA LEU A 44 19.13 -1.59 -22.62
C LEU A 44 17.84 -0.86 -23.06
N PRO A 45 17.51 -0.74 -24.36
CA PRO A 45 16.26 -0.11 -24.79
C PRO A 45 15.02 -0.81 -24.22
N PHE A 46 15.05 -2.14 -24.13
CA PHE A 46 13.92 -2.90 -23.60
C PHE A 46 13.71 -2.63 -22.09
N MET A 47 14.76 -2.45 -21.29
CA MET A 47 14.62 -1.98 -19.91
C MET A 47 13.95 -0.60 -19.84
N GLY A 48 14.31 0.32 -20.74
CA GLY A 48 13.65 1.62 -20.88
C GLY A 48 12.16 1.47 -21.18
N LEU A 49 11.81 0.61 -22.14
CA LEU A 49 10.43 0.29 -22.50
C LEU A 49 9.63 -0.28 -21.32
N LEU A 50 10.20 -1.19 -20.52
CA LEU A 50 9.53 -1.73 -19.34
C LEU A 50 9.24 -0.65 -18.28
N LEU A 51 10.14 0.33 -18.12
CA LEU A 51 9.91 1.47 -17.23
C LEU A 51 8.79 2.38 -17.76
N THR A 52 8.74 2.61 -19.07
CA THR A 52 7.63 3.35 -19.70
C THR A 52 6.30 2.63 -19.53
N VAL A 53 6.26 1.32 -19.76
CA VAL A 53 5.05 0.50 -19.54
C VAL A 53 4.63 0.56 -18.06
N THR A 54 5.58 0.52 -17.13
CA THR A 54 5.31 0.67 -15.68
C THR A 54 4.68 2.03 -15.37
N ALA A 55 5.20 3.12 -15.96
CA ALA A 55 4.63 4.46 -15.81
C ALA A 55 3.20 4.54 -16.37
N LEU A 56 2.93 3.93 -17.52
CA LEU A 56 1.60 3.84 -18.11
C LEU A 56 0.63 3.05 -17.21
N ILE A 57 1.08 1.95 -16.62
CA ILE A 57 0.28 1.17 -15.66
C ILE A 57 -0.03 2.00 -14.41
N ASN A 58 0.95 2.74 -13.89
CA ASN A 58 0.73 3.64 -12.75
C ASN A 58 -0.24 4.77 -13.09
N GLY A 59 -0.15 5.35 -14.29
CA GLY A 59 -1.11 6.34 -14.78
C GLY A 59 -2.51 5.76 -14.93
N TYR A 60 -2.64 4.55 -15.47
CA TYR A 60 -3.91 3.85 -15.55
C TYR A 60 -4.52 3.57 -14.17
N ASN A 61 -3.69 3.13 -13.21
CA ASN A 61 -4.12 2.88 -11.84
C ASN A 61 -4.60 4.16 -11.16
N LEU A 62 -3.90 5.29 -11.35
CA LEU A 62 -4.34 6.61 -10.88
C LEU A 62 -5.67 7.05 -11.51
N LEU A 63 -5.84 6.85 -12.82
CA LEU A 63 -7.08 7.19 -13.51
C LEU A 63 -8.28 6.37 -13.00
N LYS A 64 -8.07 5.09 -12.69
CA LYS A 64 -9.11 4.18 -12.18
C LYS A 64 -9.26 4.17 -10.67
N ALA A 65 -8.39 4.81 -9.93
CA ALA A 65 -8.43 4.80 -8.49
C ALA A 65 -9.68 5.54 -7.98
N ARG A 66 -10.29 4.94 -6.95
CA ARG A 66 -11.45 5.51 -6.25
C ARG A 66 -11.03 6.71 -5.40
N ASN A 67 -9.87 6.60 -4.76
CA ASN A 67 -9.24 7.67 -4.02
C ASN A 67 -7.90 8.02 -4.71
N LYS A 68 -7.85 9.20 -5.34
CA LYS A 68 -6.64 9.75 -5.98
C LYS A 68 -5.81 10.52 -4.95
N ASN A 69 -5.24 9.77 -4.00
CA ASN A 69 -4.45 10.32 -2.92
C ASN A 69 -3.04 10.72 -3.36
N LEU A 70 -2.32 11.40 -2.47
CA LEU A 70 -0.94 11.84 -2.66
C LEU A 70 -0.04 10.67 -3.08
N ASP A 71 -0.17 9.51 -2.44
CA ASP A 71 0.63 8.32 -2.73
C ASP A 71 0.53 7.90 -4.22
N GLN A 72 -0.67 7.89 -4.78
CA GLN A 72 -0.88 7.52 -6.19
C GLN A 72 -0.40 8.59 -7.16
N TRP A 73 -0.65 9.86 -6.85
CA TRP A 73 -0.14 10.97 -7.67
C TRP A 73 1.38 11.00 -7.69
N PHE A 74 1.99 10.90 -6.51
CA PHE A 74 3.42 10.92 -6.33
C PHE A 74 4.06 9.70 -7.00
N GLY A 75 3.49 8.50 -6.84
CA GLY A 75 3.93 7.29 -7.54
C GLY A 75 3.87 7.42 -9.06
N PHE A 76 2.82 8.03 -9.62
CA PHE A 76 2.73 8.29 -11.06
C PHE A 76 3.78 9.29 -11.56
N ILE A 77 3.89 10.45 -10.92
CA ILE A 77 4.81 11.52 -11.32
C ILE A 77 6.25 11.01 -11.31
N ILE A 78 6.65 10.37 -10.21
CA ILE A 78 7.99 9.81 -10.04
C ILE A 78 8.24 8.73 -11.09
N SER A 79 7.29 7.81 -11.29
CA SER A 79 7.43 6.75 -12.30
C SER A 79 7.57 7.31 -13.72
N ALA A 80 6.86 8.39 -14.06
CA ALA A 80 6.94 9.03 -15.36
C ALA A 80 8.30 9.73 -15.56
N VAL A 81 8.76 10.50 -14.56
CA VAL A 81 10.07 11.17 -14.60
C VAL A 81 11.20 10.14 -14.69
N CYS A 82 11.16 9.09 -13.87
CA CYS A 82 12.14 8.00 -13.92
C CYS A 82 12.14 7.31 -15.29
N ALA A 83 10.97 7.06 -15.88
CA ALA A 83 10.87 6.43 -17.21
C ALA A 83 11.48 7.31 -18.30
N VAL A 84 11.25 8.61 -18.29
CA VAL A 84 11.84 9.55 -19.25
C VAL A 84 13.37 9.59 -19.10
N LEU A 85 13.87 9.83 -17.88
CA LEU A 85 15.31 9.94 -17.62
C LEU A 85 16.04 8.62 -17.94
N ALA A 86 15.49 7.49 -17.49
CA ALA A 86 16.08 6.19 -17.79
C ALA A 86 16.01 5.86 -19.29
N SER A 87 14.94 6.23 -20.00
CA SER A 87 14.86 6.01 -21.44
C SER A 87 15.89 6.83 -22.19
N ILE A 88 16.08 8.11 -21.86
CA ILE A 88 17.13 8.95 -22.45
C ILE A 88 18.51 8.30 -22.22
N SER A 89 18.78 7.83 -21.01
CA SER A 89 20.03 7.14 -20.69
C SER A 89 20.21 5.86 -21.51
N LEU A 90 19.23 4.95 -21.47
CA LEU A 90 19.36 3.59 -21.98
C LEU A 90 19.31 3.52 -23.50
N TYR A 91 18.36 4.23 -24.12
CA TYR A 91 18.32 4.36 -25.58
C TYR A 91 19.49 5.19 -26.10
N GLY A 92 19.82 6.29 -25.43
CA GLY A 92 20.95 7.14 -25.80
C GLY A 92 22.28 6.39 -25.76
N ALA A 93 22.50 5.55 -24.73
CA ALA A 93 23.68 4.68 -24.66
C ALA A 93 23.74 3.71 -25.85
N ALA A 94 22.65 2.97 -26.12
CA ALA A 94 22.62 2.01 -27.22
C ALA A 94 22.84 2.68 -28.60
N ILE A 95 22.18 3.81 -28.87
CA ILE A 95 22.32 4.57 -30.12
C ILE A 95 23.74 5.11 -30.25
N SER A 96 24.28 5.73 -29.19
CA SER A 96 25.62 6.30 -29.20
C SER A 96 26.68 5.25 -29.49
N THR A 97 26.61 4.09 -28.81
CA THR A 97 27.53 2.98 -29.05
C THR A 97 27.43 2.47 -30.50
N ALA A 98 26.22 2.41 -31.08
CA ALA A 98 26.04 1.98 -32.47
C ALA A 98 26.70 2.93 -33.49
N TYR A 99 26.78 4.22 -33.20
CA TYR A 99 27.47 5.22 -34.03
C TYR A 99 28.94 5.42 -33.66
N GLY A 100 29.49 4.65 -32.71
CA GLY A 100 30.85 4.83 -32.22
C GLY A 100 31.08 6.15 -31.46
N LEU A 101 30.00 6.78 -30.98
CA LEU A 101 30.04 8.02 -30.21
C LEU A 101 30.05 7.72 -28.70
N SER A 102 30.57 8.66 -27.91
CA SER A 102 30.47 8.60 -26.45
C SER A 102 29.30 9.45 -25.95
N PHE A 103 28.37 8.83 -25.22
CA PHE A 103 27.24 9.52 -24.59
C PHE A 103 27.54 9.87 -23.14
N LEU A 104 28.37 10.90 -22.94
CA LEU A 104 28.82 11.36 -21.62
C LEU A 104 27.68 11.72 -20.66
N ALA A 105 26.53 12.18 -21.19
CA ALA A 105 25.37 12.53 -20.38
C ALA A 105 24.55 11.32 -19.90
N GLY A 106 24.70 10.15 -20.52
CA GLY A 106 23.90 8.95 -20.22
C GLY A 106 23.93 8.54 -18.74
N PRO A 107 25.11 8.31 -18.15
CA PRO A 107 25.22 7.95 -16.73
C PRO A 107 24.56 8.96 -15.79
N TRP A 108 24.59 10.25 -16.13
CA TRP A 108 23.95 11.30 -15.33
C TRP A 108 22.42 11.22 -15.40
N PHE A 109 21.84 11.00 -16.58
CA PHE A 109 20.40 10.75 -16.71
C PHE A 109 19.97 9.49 -15.93
N PHE A 110 20.78 8.43 -15.96
CA PHE A 110 20.54 7.23 -15.16
C PHE A 110 20.55 7.55 -13.66
N PHE A 111 21.58 8.24 -13.15
CA PHE A 111 21.64 8.60 -11.74
C PHE A 111 20.55 9.56 -11.31
N SER A 112 20.17 10.53 -12.15
CA SER A 112 19.01 11.38 -11.85
C SER A 112 17.74 10.55 -11.73
N SER A 113 17.52 9.56 -12.60
CA SER A 113 16.39 8.64 -12.48
C SER A 113 16.40 7.86 -11.15
N VAL A 114 17.56 7.32 -10.77
CA VAL A 114 17.72 6.58 -9.51
C VAL A 114 17.58 7.49 -8.29
N LEU A 115 18.08 8.72 -8.34
CA LEU A 115 17.96 9.72 -7.27
C LEU A 115 16.49 10.12 -7.06
N VAL A 116 15.75 10.35 -8.14
CA VAL A 116 14.31 10.63 -8.08
C VAL A 116 13.54 9.45 -7.48
N ALA A 117 13.88 8.22 -7.87
CA ALA A 117 13.30 7.02 -7.27
C ALA A 117 13.66 6.89 -5.78
N ALA A 118 14.92 7.15 -5.40
CA ALA A 118 15.38 7.07 -4.01
C ALA A 118 14.68 8.12 -3.13
N PHE A 119 14.54 9.36 -3.62
CA PHE A 119 13.79 10.41 -2.94
C PHE A 119 12.34 9.97 -2.67
N HIS A 120 11.68 9.40 -3.68
CA HIS A 120 10.33 8.87 -3.51
C HIS A 120 10.26 7.77 -2.45
N GLN A 121 11.17 6.80 -2.49
CA GLN A 121 11.17 5.71 -1.51
C GLN A 121 11.47 6.21 -0.09
N LEU A 122 12.35 7.20 0.06
CA LEU A 122 12.65 7.83 1.35
C LEU A 122 11.44 8.60 1.89
N ALA A 123 10.76 9.36 1.04
CA ALA A 123 9.53 10.06 1.40
C ALA A 123 8.44 9.07 1.81
N MET A 124 8.24 7.99 1.05
CA MET A 124 7.25 6.95 1.37
C MET A 124 7.63 6.15 2.62
N LEU A 125 8.92 5.91 2.87
CA LEU A 125 9.42 5.31 4.11
C LEU A 125 9.05 6.17 5.31
N GLY A 126 9.37 7.47 5.26
CA GLY A 126 9.05 8.43 6.32
C GLY A 126 7.54 8.57 6.55
N LEU A 127 6.78 8.70 5.46
CA LEU A 127 5.31 8.78 5.50
C LEU A 127 4.69 7.52 6.13
N ASN A 128 5.12 6.33 5.71
CA ASN A 128 4.59 5.08 6.27
C ASN A 128 5.04 4.87 7.72
N GLY A 129 6.26 5.27 8.08
CA GLY A 129 6.73 5.27 9.47
C GLY A 129 5.89 6.19 10.35
N TYR A 130 5.62 7.41 9.88
CA TYR A 130 4.75 8.37 10.56
C TYR A 130 3.32 7.85 10.69
N ARG A 131 2.75 7.29 9.62
CA ARG A 131 1.41 6.68 9.65
C ARG A 131 1.33 5.48 10.59
N ALA A 132 2.39 4.68 10.68
CA ALA A 132 2.48 3.58 11.64
C ALA A 132 2.55 4.08 13.09
N TYR A 133 3.24 5.19 13.33
CA TYR A 133 3.32 5.84 14.64
C TYR A 133 1.96 6.38 15.08
N GLU A 134 1.21 7.02 14.18
CA GLU A 134 -0.12 7.56 14.51
C GLU A 134 -1.23 6.49 14.64
N SER A 135 -1.00 5.29 14.11
CA SER A 135 -2.00 4.22 14.12
C SER A 135 -2.05 3.52 15.49
N PRO A 136 -3.24 3.10 15.99
CA PRO A 136 -3.36 2.40 17.27
C PRO A 136 -2.47 1.15 17.35
N GLN A 137 -1.92 0.89 18.53
CA GLN A 137 -1.18 -0.35 18.80
C GLN A 137 -2.12 -1.55 18.61
N GLY A 138 -1.63 -2.62 17.98
CA GLY A 138 -2.46 -3.79 17.65
C GLY A 138 -3.48 -3.56 16.53
N SER A 139 -3.44 -2.45 15.78
CA SER A 139 -4.29 -2.28 14.58
C SER A 139 -3.68 -2.96 13.34
N ALA A 140 -4.55 -3.52 12.49
CA ALA A 140 -4.13 -4.04 11.18
C ALA A 140 -3.55 -2.94 10.28
N GLN A 141 -4.03 -1.70 10.46
CA GLN A 141 -3.54 -0.52 9.74
C GLN A 141 -2.08 -0.19 10.11
N ARG A 142 -1.73 -0.20 11.40
CA ARG A 142 -0.34 -0.03 11.85
C ARG A 142 0.59 -1.07 11.24
N MET A 143 0.18 -2.34 11.29
CA MET A 143 0.95 -3.45 10.69
C MET A 143 1.17 -3.24 9.19
N HIS A 144 0.14 -2.82 8.45
CA HIS A 144 0.24 -2.56 7.01
C HIS A 144 1.28 -1.46 6.73
N TYR A 145 1.26 -0.36 7.48
CA TYR A 145 2.22 0.73 7.29
C TYR A 145 3.65 0.34 7.66
N ILE A 146 3.86 -0.47 8.71
CA ILE A 146 5.20 -0.99 9.04
C ILE A 146 5.72 -1.89 7.91
N GLN A 147 4.87 -2.78 7.37
CA GLN A 147 5.24 -3.64 6.25
C GLN A 147 5.57 -2.80 4.99
N ALA A 148 4.82 -1.74 4.72
CA ALA A 148 5.08 -0.83 3.61
C ALA A 148 6.39 -0.04 3.81
N ALA A 149 6.66 0.44 5.03
CA ALA A 149 7.92 1.11 5.38
C ALA A 149 9.12 0.18 5.16
N LEU A 150 9.07 -1.05 5.67
CA LEU A 150 10.13 -2.04 5.47
C LEU A 150 10.34 -2.36 3.98
N ASN A 151 9.27 -2.48 3.21
CA ASN A 151 9.37 -2.67 1.76
C ASN A 151 10.09 -1.49 1.08
N ASN A 152 9.76 -0.25 1.45
CA ASN A 152 10.44 0.94 0.91
C ASN A 152 11.93 0.96 1.28
N LEU A 153 12.28 0.51 2.49
CA LEU A 153 13.67 0.37 2.93
C LEU A 153 14.44 -0.65 2.08
N VAL A 154 13.84 -1.81 1.81
CA VAL A 154 14.44 -2.83 0.93
C VAL A 154 14.66 -2.28 -0.48
N VAL A 155 13.70 -1.52 -1.03
CA VAL A 155 13.86 -0.89 -2.35
C VAL A 155 14.96 0.17 -2.32
N LEU A 156 15.08 0.97 -1.25
CA LEU A 156 16.19 1.92 -1.08
C LEU A 156 17.56 1.22 -1.08
N SER A 157 17.69 0.11 -0.35
CA SER A 157 18.92 -0.68 -0.34
C SER A 157 19.26 -1.21 -1.73
N LEU A 158 18.27 -1.68 -2.49
CA LEU A 158 18.46 -2.10 -3.88
C LEU A 158 18.92 -0.93 -4.76
N LEU A 159 18.27 0.24 -4.67
CA LEU A 159 18.67 1.42 -5.45
C LEU A 159 20.10 1.85 -5.11
N ALA A 160 20.49 1.85 -3.83
CA ALA A 160 21.86 2.14 -3.41
C ALA A 160 22.87 1.15 -4.01
N ALA A 161 22.53 -0.15 -4.05
CA ALA A 161 23.36 -1.16 -4.68
C ALA A 161 23.51 -0.93 -6.19
N VAL A 162 22.42 -0.57 -6.88
CA VAL A 162 22.43 -0.23 -8.30
C VAL A 162 23.32 0.99 -8.59
N VAL A 163 23.22 2.06 -7.78
CA VAL A 163 24.09 3.23 -7.91
C VAL A 163 25.55 2.84 -7.73
N GLY A 164 25.88 2.07 -6.69
CA GLY A 164 27.23 1.60 -6.43
C GLY A 164 27.79 0.78 -7.59
N ALA A 165 27.01 -0.16 -8.12
CA ALA A 165 27.40 -0.98 -9.25
C ALA A 165 27.71 -0.12 -10.48
N VAL A 166 26.80 0.79 -10.86
CA VAL A 166 27.01 1.65 -12.03
C VAL A 166 28.16 2.63 -11.84
N ALA A 167 28.29 3.26 -10.67
CA ALA A 167 29.36 4.21 -10.39
C ALA A 167 30.75 3.55 -10.46
N PHE A 168 30.95 2.41 -9.79
CA PHE A 168 32.28 1.78 -9.71
C PHE A 168 32.61 0.90 -10.94
N VAL A 169 31.61 0.41 -11.69
CA VAL A 169 31.86 -0.37 -12.92
C VAL A 169 31.99 0.54 -14.14
N MET A 170 31.16 1.59 -14.26
CA MET A 170 31.12 2.41 -15.48
C MET A 170 31.88 3.74 -15.38
N LEU A 171 31.89 4.41 -14.23
CA LEU A 171 32.48 5.76 -14.12
C LEU A 171 33.83 5.80 -13.44
N PHE A 172 34.03 4.97 -12.42
CA PHE A 172 35.26 4.91 -11.65
C PHE A 172 35.78 3.47 -11.56
N PRO A 173 36.29 2.90 -12.67
CA PRO A 173 36.80 1.51 -12.72
C PRO A 173 38.10 1.29 -11.93
N VAL A 174 38.43 2.21 -11.00
CA VAL A 174 39.60 2.15 -10.12
C VAL A 174 39.44 1.06 -9.05
N ALA A 175 38.20 0.69 -8.72
CA ALA A 175 37.88 -0.33 -7.71
C ALA A 175 36.84 -1.34 -8.23
N PRO A 176 37.18 -2.15 -9.25
CA PRO A 176 36.23 -3.06 -9.90
C PRO A 176 35.64 -4.07 -8.90
N ALA A 177 36.41 -4.53 -7.91
CA ALA A 177 35.92 -5.41 -6.85
C ALA A 177 34.77 -4.80 -6.01
N VAL A 178 34.80 -3.48 -5.79
CA VAL A 178 33.72 -2.76 -5.08
C VAL A 178 32.46 -2.71 -5.97
N GLY A 179 32.64 -2.43 -7.27
CA GLY A 179 31.56 -2.51 -8.26
C GLY A 179 30.93 -3.90 -8.32
N SER A 180 31.74 -4.95 -8.33
CA SER A 180 31.30 -6.35 -8.26
C SER A 180 30.49 -6.65 -7.00
N ALA A 181 30.95 -6.20 -5.84
CA ALA A 181 30.24 -6.40 -4.58
C ALA A 181 28.85 -5.75 -4.60
N PHE A 182 28.73 -4.53 -5.12
CA PHE A 182 27.45 -3.85 -5.28
C PHE A 182 26.55 -4.54 -6.31
N ALA A 183 27.11 -4.99 -7.44
CA ALA A 183 26.35 -5.70 -8.47
C ALA A 183 25.80 -7.03 -7.93
N LEU A 184 26.61 -7.82 -7.22
CA LEU A 184 26.17 -9.04 -6.55
C LEU A 184 25.15 -8.77 -5.45
N THR A 185 25.28 -7.66 -4.71
CA THR A 185 24.27 -7.24 -3.74
C THR A 185 22.93 -6.93 -4.42
N ALA A 186 22.95 -6.21 -5.54
CA ALA A 186 21.73 -5.93 -6.32
C ALA A 186 21.07 -7.23 -6.83
N VAL A 187 21.87 -8.19 -7.31
CA VAL A 187 21.40 -9.53 -7.70
C VAL A 187 20.77 -10.24 -6.51
N ALA A 188 21.46 -10.32 -5.38
CA ALA A 188 20.98 -11.01 -4.18
C ALA A 188 19.65 -10.41 -3.67
N CYS A 189 19.58 -9.07 -3.55
CA CYS A 189 18.35 -8.38 -3.16
C CYS A 189 17.19 -8.66 -4.12
N THR A 190 17.45 -8.66 -5.43
CA THR A 190 16.40 -8.90 -6.44
C THR A 190 15.93 -10.36 -6.40
N VAL A 191 16.86 -11.32 -6.31
CA VAL A 191 16.53 -12.75 -6.18
C VAL A 191 15.74 -13.00 -4.89
N LEU A 192 16.15 -12.41 -3.75
CA LEU A 192 15.40 -12.52 -2.50
C LEU A 192 13.98 -11.96 -2.62
N ASN A 193 13.79 -10.84 -3.32
CA ASN A 193 12.47 -10.26 -3.58
C ASN A 193 11.62 -11.17 -4.47
N ILE A 194 12.20 -11.78 -5.51
CA ILE A 194 11.54 -12.78 -6.36
C ILE A 194 11.12 -13.99 -5.50
N LEU A 195 12.06 -14.58 -4.76
CA LEU A 195 11.81 -15.73 -3.89
C LEU A 195 10.72 -15.42 -2.85
N TRP A 196 10.76 -14.25 -2.22
CA TRP A 196 9.72 -13.81 -1.29
C TRP A 196 8.32 -13.87 -1.89
N ARG A 197 8.15 -13.61 -3.19
CA ARG A 197 6.83 -13.73 -3.84
C ARG A 197 6.40 -15.16 -4.03
N PHE A 198 7.32 -16.07 -4.32
CA PHE A 198 7.05 -17.50 -4.53
C PHE A 198 6.93 -18.31 -3.23
N ILE A 199 7.46 -17.82 -2.11
CA ILE A 199 7.37 -18.52 -0.83
C ILE A 199 5.89 -18.78 -0.44
N PRO A 200 5.55 -20.00 0.02
CA PRO A 200 4.22 -20.36 0.52
C PRO A 200 3.67 -19.45 1.62
N HIS A 201 2.34 -19.38 1.73
CA HIS A 201 1.68 -18.47 2.68
C HIS A 201 2.02 -18.77 4.15
N ASN A 202 2.07 -20.04 4.54
CA ASN A 202 2.45 -20.48 5.87
C ASN A 202 3.86 -20.00 6.27
N TRP A 203 4.83 -20.07 5.36
CA TRP A 203 6.19 -19.60 5.61
C TRP A 203 6.25 -18.08 5.76
N LYS A 204 5.48 -17.34 4.94
CA LYS A 204 5.32 -15.88 5.10
C LYS A 204 4.73 -15.53 6.46
N LEU A 205 3.77 -16.32 6.95
CA LEU A 205 3.19 -16.12 8.28
C LEU A 205 4.23 -16.38 9.38
N SER A 206 5.04 -17.44 9.28
CA SER A 206 6.12 -17.72 10.24
C SER A 206 7.14 -16.59 10.30
N VAL A 207 7.60 -16.09 9.15
CA VAL A 207 8.56 -14.95 9.10
C VAL A 207 7.92 -13.69 9.67
N LYS A 208 6.66 -13.41 9.34
CA LYS A 208 5.92 -12.29 9.93
C LYS A 208 5.76 -12.44 11.43
N GLY A 209 5.49 -13.65 11.93
CA GLY A 209 5.40 -13.96 13.36
C GLY A 209 6.71 -13.70 14.09
N LEU A 210 7.83 -14.16 13.53
CA LEU A 210 9.17 -13.92 14.07
C LEU A 210 9.50 -12.42 14.17
N LEU A 211 9.08 -11.63 13.18
CA LEU A 211 9.30 -10.19 13.13
C LEU A 211 8.27 -9.37 13.93
N GLY A 212 7.31 -10.01 14.61
CA GLY A 212 6.22 -9.31 15.30
C GLY A 212 5.27 -8.55 14.35
N LEU A 213 5.24 -8.94 13.07
CA LEU A 213 4.40 -8.40 11.99
C LEU A 213 3.20 -9.31 11.68
N GLY A 214 2.87 -10.22 12.60
CA GLY A 214 1.67 -11.05 12.53
C GLY A 214 0.39 -10.21 12.59
N LYS A 215 -0.71 -10.73 12.05
CA LYS A 215 -2.01 -10.07 12.26
C LYS A 215 -2.28 -10.05 13.77
N PRO A 216 -2.70 -8.91 14.33
CA PRO A 216 -3.10 -8.86 15.73
C PRO A 216 -4.22 -9.88 15.92
N GLU A 217 -3.98 -10.88 16.77
CA GLU A 217 -4.98 -11.87 17.14
C GLU A 217 -6.09 -11.13 17.89
N ALA A 218 -7.34 -11.46 17.58
CA ALA A 218 -8.46 -11.08 18.42
C ALA A 218 -8.36 -11.91 19.70
N THR A 219 -7.41 -11.59 20.57
CA THR A 219 -7.41 -12.15 21.91
C THR A 219 -8.72 -11.70 22.54
N GLU A 220 -9.52 -12.67 22.97
CA GLU A 220 -10.64 -12.50 23.88
C GLU A 220 -10.10 -11.93 25.19
N GLN A 221 -9.71 -10.65 25.19
CA GLN A 221 -9.56 -9.91 26.42
C GLN A 221 -10.98 -9.65 26.91
N GLU A 222 -11.32 -10.30 28.02
CA GLU A 222 -12.48 -9.98 28.83
C GLU A 222 -12.65 -8.45 28.93
N PRO A 223 -13.89 -7.94 28.89
CA PRO A 223 -14.14 -6.51 28.89
C PRO A 223 -13.86 -5.94 30.28
N THR A 224 -12.59 -5.71 30.60
CA THR A 224 -12.22 -4.98 31.80
C THR A 224 -12.60 -3.51 31.57
N GLU A 225 -13.73 -3.15 32.17
CA GLU A 225 -14.14 -1.78 32.48
C GLU A 225 -14.49 -0.86 31.29
N SER A 226 -15.65 -1.14 30.72
CA SER A 226 -16.51 -0.17 30.01
C SER A 226 -16.86 1.13 30.78
N SER A 227 -16.33 1.33 32.00
CA SER A 227 -16.54 2.52 32.85
C SER A 227 -15.53 3.64 32.56
N GLU A 228 -14.29 3.32 32.19
CA GLU A 228 -13.29 4.33 31.79
C GLU A 228 -13.53 4.86 30.36
N LEU A 229 -14.13 4.04 29.50
CA LEU A 229 -14.41 4.36 28.09
C LEU A 229 -15.42 5.53 27.91
N ILE A 230 -16.36 5.70 28.85
CA ILE A 230 -17.33 6.82 28.81
C ILE A 230 -16.69 8.10 29.36
N ARG A 231 -15.74 7.98 30.30
CA ARG A 231 -15.03 9.11 30.91
C ARG A 231 -13.93 9.65 29.99
N SER A 232 -13.26 8.79 29.21
CA SER A 232 -12.31 9.20 28.17
C SER A 232 -12.99 9.77 26.92
N LEU A 233 -14.22 9.37 26.59
CA LEU A 233 -14.99 9.92 25.46
C LEU A 233 -15.31 11.42 25.60
N ASN A 234 -15.29 11.97 26.81
CA ASN A 234 -15.43 13.42 27.06
C ASN A 234 -14.09 14.17 27.04
N THR A 235 -12.97 13.50 27.32
CA THR A 235 -11.64 14.11 27.41
C THR A 235 -10.85 13.97 26.09
N ASP A 236 -10.98 12.86 25.36
CA ASP A 236 -10.33 12.61 24.06
C ASP A 236 -10.96 13.37 22.89
N LEU A 237 -12.21 13.82 23.03
CA LEU A 237 -12.86 14.65 22.02
C LEU A 237 -12.27 16.07 21.95
N GLN A 238 -11.61 16.55 23.02
CA GLN A 238 -10.81 17.79 22.99
C GLN A 238 -9.42 17.57 22.37
N HIS A 239 -8.85 16.36 22.45
CA HIS A 239 -7.58 16.02 21.78
C HIS A 239 -7.75 15.59 20.31
N ALA A 240 -8.97 15.28 19.86
CA ALA A 240 -9.31 15.06 18.45
C ALA A 240 -9.15 16.32 17.57
N GLN A 241 -8.82 17.49 18.14
CA GLN A 241 -8.46 18.71 17.41
C GLN A 241 -7.03 18.70 16.85
N TYR A 242 -6.16 17.77 17.23
CA TYR A 242 -4.92 17.54 16.48
C TYR A 242 -5.26 16.87 15.16
N HIS A 243 -5.29 17.67 14.10
CA HIS A 243 -5.52 17.25 12.72
C HIS A 243 -4.47 16.20 12.30
N ARG A 244 -4.78 14.91 12.48
CA ARG A 244 -4.02 13.83 11.83
C ARG A 244 -4.32 13.89 10.33
N ILE A 245 -3.36 14.42 9.58
CA ILE A 245 -3.51 14.69 8.14
C ILE A 245 -3.38 13.37 7.36
N PHE A 246 -2.45 12.51 7.79
CA PHE A 246 -2.02 11.32 7.03
C PHE A 246 -2.63 10.01 7.52
N THR A 247 -3.16 9.97 8.74
CA THR A 247 -3.95 8.85 9.26
C THR A 247 -5.32 9.30 9.76
N ARG A 248 -6.30 8.42 9.62
CA ARG A 248 -7.63 8.55 10.22
C ARG A 248 -7.80 7.44 11.24
N CYS A 249 -8.67 7.68 12.23
CA CYS A 249 -9.03 6.68 13.22
C CYS A 249 -9.52 5.40 12.52
N ASP A 250 -9.00 4.25 12.96
CA ASP A 250 -9.46 2.93 12.51
C ASP A 250 -10.68 2.53 13.34
N TYR A 251 -11.84 3.13 13.01
CA TYR A 251 -13.11 2.84 13.67
C TYR A 251 -13.45 1.33 13.63
N SER A 252 -12.93 0.60 12.64
CA SER A 252 -13.16 -0.83 12.52
C SER A 252 -12.43 -1.63 13.59
N ALA A 253 -11.25 -1.20 14.03
CA ALA A 253 -10.51 -1.82 15.12
C ALA A 253 -11.18 -1.57 16.48
N GLU A 254 -11.67 -0.36 16.71
CA GLU A 254 -12.37 0.00 17.94
C GLU A 254 -13.70 -0.75 18.08
N VAL A 255 -14.49 -0.83 17.01
CA VAL A 255 -15.79 -1.52 17.04
C VAL A 255 -15.63 -3.05 17.13
N LYS A 256 -14.49 -3.61 16.73
CA LYS A 256 -14.20 -5.05 16.90
C LYS A 256 -14.14 -5.48 18.35
N THR A 257 -13.65 -4.64 19.26
CA THR A 257 -13.56 -4.97 20.69
C THR A 257 -14.86 -4.69 21.44
N MET A 258 -15.79 -3.93 20.85
CA MET A 258 -17.05 -3.55 21.47
C MET A 258 -18.15 -4.61 21.30
N LYS A 259 -19.07 -4.67 22.28
CA LYS A 259 -20.36 -5.36 22.15
C LYS A 259 -21.21 -4.69 21.06
N LEU A 260 -22.08 -5.46 20.41
CA LEU A 260 -22.83 -5.05 19.23
C LEU A 260 -23.62 -3.74 19.45
N ASN A 261 -24.46 -3.68 20.49
CA ASN A 261 -25.26 -2.48 20.81
C ASN A 261 -24.40 -1.27 21.17
N THR A 262 -23.28 -1.48 21.88
CA THR A 262 -22.34 -0.42 22.25
C THR A 262 -21.61 0.13 21.03
N GLY A 263 -21.19 -0.75 20.11
CA GLY A 263 -20.56 -0.37 18.86
C GLY A 263 -21.49 0.40 17.92
N GLU A 264 -22.77 0.03 17.86
CA GLU A 264 -23.78 0.77 17.09
C GLU A 264 -24.02 2.17 17.64
N ALA A 265 -24.22 2.32 18.95
CA ALA A 265 -24.37 3.61 19.60
C ALA A 265 -23.12 4.50 19.41
N TYR A 266 -21.93 3.90 19.49
CA TYR A 266 -20.66 4.58 19.26
C TYR A 266 -20.57 5.14 17.83
N LEU A 267 -20.82 4.31 16.82
CA LEU A 267 -20.78 4.75 15.42
C LEU A 267 -21.85 5.79 15.12
N GLN A 268 -23.09 5.62 15.61
CA GLN A 268 -24.14 6.62 15.42
C GLN A 268 -23.73 7.98 16.01
N LYS A 269 -23.16 8.00 17.23
CA LYS A 269 -22.68 9.24 17.85
C LYS A 269 -21.61 9.94 17.00
N ILE A 270 -20.66 9.19 16.46
CA ILE A 270 -19.59 9.75 15.61
C ILE A 270 -20.14 10.25 14.29
N ILE A 271 -21.00 9.46 13.64
CA ILE A 271 -21.62 9.79 12.35
C ILE A 271 -22.42 11.08 12.48
N SER A 272 -23.31 11.17 13.48
CA SER A 272 -24.12 12.36 13.74
C SER A 272 -23.26 13.59 13.98
N LYS A 273 -22.21 13.48 14.81
CA LYS A 273 -21.28 14.60 15.03
C LYS A 273 -20.60 15.05 13.74
N LYS A 274 -20.16 14.12 12.89
CA LYS A 274 -19.51 14.47 11.61
C LYS A 274 -20.47 15.09 10.62
N ILE A 275 -21.73 14.65 10.58
CA ILE A 275 -22.77 15.28 9.77
C ILE A 275 -22.97 16.73 10.22
N THR A 276 -23.09 16.97 11.53
CA THR A 276 -23.21 18.33 12.08
C THR A 276 -22.05 19.21 11.64
N VAL A 277 -20.80 18.75 11.79
CA VAL A 277 -19.62 19.52 11.37
C VAL A 277 -19.62 19.80 9.87
N LEU A 278 -20.04 18.85 9.03
CA LEU A 278 -20.10 19.05 7.58
C LEU A 278 -21.21 20.02 7.15
N GLN A 279 -22.22 20.23 7.99
CA GLN A 279 -23.35 21.13 7.76
C GLN A 279 -23.17 22.49 8.46
N GLU A 280 -22.08 22.69 9.21
CA GLU A 280 -21.76 23.98 9.81
C GLU A 280 -21.51 25.04 8.73
N SER A 281 -22.05 26.25 8.93
CA SER A 281 -21.91 27.38 8.01
C SER A 281 -20.46 27.85 7.80
N SER A 282 -19.54 27.45 8.68
CA SER A 282 -18.10 27.71 8.60
C SER A 282 -17.39 26.81 7.56
N VAL A 283 -18.01 25.69 7.18
CA VAL A 283 -17.44 24.75 6.21
C VAL A 283 -17.86 25.18 4.80
N PRO A 284 -16.91 25.31 3.85
CA PRO A 284 -17.23 25.65 2.48
C PRO A 284 -18.22 24.64 1.89
N GLU A 285 -19.36 25.15 1.46
CA GLU A 285 -20.36 24.35 0.75
C GLU A 285 -19.75 23.90 -0.58
N ASN A 286 -19.53 22.59 -0.70
CA ASN A 286 -19.03 21.99 -1.93
C ASN A 286 -19.66 20.61 -2.12
N GLU A 287 -19.75 20.20 -3.37
CA GLU A 287 -20.36 18.94 -3.78
C GLU A 287 -19.75 17.73 -3.05
N LYS A 288 -18.45 17.79 -2.73
CA LYS A 288 -17.76 16.74 -1.98
C LYS A 288 -18.27 16.62 -0.55
N ASN A 289 -18.47 17.74 0.15
CA ASN A 289 -18.98 17.77 1.52
C ASN A 289 -20.44 17.33 1.56
N ASN A 290 -21.24 17.75 0.58
CA ASN A 290 -22.64 17.31 0.42
C ASN A 290 -22.72 15.79 0.22
N GLN A 291 -21.90 15.22 -0.68
CA GLN A 291 -21.83 13.77 -0.89
C GLN A 291 -21.34 13.01 0.36
N LYS A 292 -20.42 13.58 1.14
CA LYS A 292 -20.00 12.98 2.42
C LYS A 292 -21.13 12.95 3.44
N ALA A 293 -21.86 14.05 3.59
CA ALA A 293 -22.98 14.13 4.53
C ALA A 293 -24.11 13.16 4.12
N ALA A 294 -24.48 13.12 2.83
CA ALA A 294 -25.47 12.19 2.29
C ALA A 294 -25.05 10.72 2.51
N PHE A 295 -23.79 10.39 2.22
CA PHE A 295 -23.25 9.05 2.49
C PHE A 295 -23.32 8.67 3.97
N LEU A 296 -22.96 9.60 4.87
CA LEU A 296 -23.00 9.36 6.31
C LEU A 296 -24.44 9.16 6.81
N ASN A 297 -25.42 9.88 6.25
CA ASN A 297 -26.84 9.67 6.52
C ASN A 297 -27.30 8.27 6.06
N ASP A 298 -26.87 7.80 4.89
CA ASP A 298 -27.18 6.46 4.40
C ASP A 298 -26.59 5.37 5.31
N ILE A 299 -25.36 5.56 5.80
CA ILE A 299 -24.77 4.65 6.80
C ILE A 299 -25.58 4.66 8.09
N SER A 300 -25.90 5.85 8.62
CA SER A 300 -26.65 5.99 9.88
C SER A 300 -28.02 5.30 9.78
N SER A 301 -28.71 5.52 8.68
CA SER A 301 -30.00 4.87 8.37
C SER A 301 -29.82 3.37 8.27
N SER A 302 -28.82 2.89 7.53
CA SER A 302 -28.57 1.46 7.37
C SER A 302 -28.19 0.75 8.67
N LEU A 303 -27.47 1.43 9.57
CA LEU A 303 -27.20 0.93 10.92
C LEU A 303 -28.49 0.80 11.73
N SER A 304 -29.37 1.81 11.67
CA SER A 304 -30.65 1.84 12.39
C SER A 304 -31.65 0.79 11.89
N TYR A 305 -31.71 0.60 10.57
CA TYR A 305 -32.58 -0.38 9.91
C TYR A 305 -31.91 -1.73 9.67
N HIS A 306 -30.67 -1.90 10.15
CA HIS A 306 -29.90 -3.14 10.06
C HIS A 306 -29.78 -3.72 8.64
N THR A 307 -29.73 -2.83 7.64
CA THR A 307 -29.71 -3.21 6.23
C THR A 307 -28.27 -3.23 5.72
N PRO A 308 -27.77 -4.36 5.19
CA PRO A 308 -26.39 -4.44 4.71
C PRO A 308 -26.20 -3.57 3.47
N MET A 309 -25.09 -2.82 3.45
CA MET A 309 -24.77 -1.91 2.35
C MET A 309 -23.75 -2.48 1.39
N ASN A 310 -23.97 -2.26 0.09
CA ASN A 310 -22.99 -2.61 -0.93
C ASN A 310 -22.06 -1.44 -1.25
N LYS A 311 -20.77 -1.61 -0.93
CA LYS A 311 -19.72 -0.61 -1.23
C LYS A 311 -19.72 -0.15 -2.69
N LYS A 312 -19.99 -1.05 -3.66
CA LYS A 312 -20.01 -0.70 -5.09
C LYS A 312 -21.16 0.24 -5.45
N GLN A 313 -22.33 0.10 -4.80
CA GLN A 313 -23.48 0.97 -5.03
C GLN A 313 -23.20 2.35 -4.44
N LEU A 314 -22.70 2.40 -3.20
CA LEU A 314 -22.37 3.67 -2.55
C LEU A 314 -21.25 4.44 -3.28
N LEU A 315 -20.25 3.73 -3.84
CA LEU A 315 -19.22 4.36 -4.67
C LEU A 315 -19.74 4.96 -5.98
N ARG A 316 -20.85 4.42 -6.51
CA ARG A 316 -21.51 4.99 -7.70
C ARG A 316 -22.37 6.20 -7.31
N ALA A 317 -23.06 6.13 -6.17
CA ALA A 317 -23.90 7.21 -5.68
C ALA A 317 -23.10 8.42 -5.17
N TYR A 318 -21.98 8.17 -4.47
CA TYR A 318 -21.20 9.20 -3.79
C TYR A 318 -19.70 9.12 -4.12
N PRO A 319 -19.30 9.27 -5.39
CA PRO A 319 -17.91 9.07 -5.82
C PRO A 319 -16.91 10.02 -5.14
N LEU A 320 -17.32 11.24 -4.79
CA LEU A 320 -16.43 12.24 -4.17
C LEU A 320 -16.29 12.04 -2.65
N ALA A 321 -17.23 11.35 -2.01
CA ALA A 321 -17.21 11.11 -0.56
C ALA A 321 -15.98 10.29 -0.12
N PHE A 322 -15.52 9.38 -0.99
CA PHE A 322 -14.37 8.52 -0.76
C PHE A 322 -13.02 9.18 -1.06
N GLN A 323 -13.01 10.35 -1.70
CA GLN A 323 -11.75 11.01 -2.06
C GLN A 323 -11.10 11.69 -0.84
N SER A 324 -9.88 11.30 -0.54
CA SER A 324 -9.03 11.91 0.48
C SER A 324 -7.62 12.07 -0.07
N PHE A 325 -7.18 13.31 -0.26
CA PHE A 325 -5.85 13.56 -0.83
C PHE A 325 -4.74 13.08 0.10
N TRP A 326 -4.87 13.31 1.41
CA TRP A 326 -3.79 13.08 2.38
C TRP A 326 -3.79 11.68 3.01
N ALA A 327 -4.94 11.04 3.09
CA ALA A 327 -5.09 9.74 3.75
C ALA A 327 -5.36 8.62 2.73
N ASP A 328 -4.78 7.45 2.99
CA ASP A 328 -4.94 6.27 2.14
C ASP A 328 -6.42 5.86 2.01
N LYS A 329 -7.10 5.79 3.16
CA LYS A 329 -8.55 5.69 3.26
C LYS A 329 -9.15 6.99 3.78
N GLY A 330 -10.25 7.42 3.16
CA GLY A 330 -11.05 8.52 3.67
C GLY A 330 -11.71 8.18 4.99
N ASP A 331 -11.96 9.20 5.81
CA ASP A 331 -12.67 9.09 7.09
C ASP A 331 -14.05 8.42 6.96
N VAL A 332 -14.76 8.78 5.88
CA VAL A 332 -16.05 8.21 5.49
C VAL A 332 -15.93 6.73 5.08
N GLU A 333 -14.82 6.34 4.46
CA GLU A 333 -14.53 4.94 4.13
C GLU A 333 -14.20 4.11 5.37
N GLN A 334 -13.52 4.69 6.35
CA GLN A 334 -13.24 4.01 7.64
C GLN A 334 -14.52 3.74 8.43
N LEU A 335 -15.47 4.68 8.44
CA LEU A 335 -16.77 4.49 9.07
C LEU A 335 -17.61 3.43 8.35
N PHE A 336 -17.54 3.36 7.02
CA PHE A 336 -18.16 2.28 6.26
C PHE A 336 -17.57 0.90 6.62
N ASP A 337 -16.24 0.80 6.66
CA ASP A 337 -15.57 -0.45 7.02
C ASP A 337 -15.92 -0.87 8.47
N ALA A 338 -16.10 0.08 9.40
CA ALA A 338 -16.56 -0.19 10.76
C ALA A 338 -18.04 -0.63 10.83
N ALA A 339 -18.93 0.01 10.08
CA ALA A 339 -20.33 -0.42 9.97
C ALA A 339 -20.42 -1.85 9.42
N LYS A 340 -19.57 -2.20 8.44
CA LYS A 340 -19.48 -3.56 7.91
C LYS A 340 -19.11 -4.59 8.99
N VAL A 341 -18.16 -4.28 9.87
CA VAL A 341 -17.80 -5.17 10.99
C VAL A 341 -19.01 -5.46 11.89
N LEU A 342 -19.88 -4.47 12.14
CA LEU A 342 -21.10 -4.70 12.94
C LEU A 342 -22.11 -5.57 12.23
N PHE A 343 -22.30 -5.38 10.91
CA PHE A 343 -23.16 -6.26 10.12
C PHE A 343 -22.63 -7.70 10.12
N ASP A 344 -21.32 -7.89 9.94
CA ASP A 344 -20.67 -9.21 9.96
C ASP A 344 -20.82 -9.86 11.36
N LYS A 345 -20.66 -9.10 12.46
CA LYS A 345 -20.90 -9.58 13.84
C LYS A 345 -22.35 -10.01 14.06
N ARG A 346 -23.31 -9.21 13.58
CA ARG A 346 -24.74 -9.48 13.70
C ARG A 346 -25.16 -10.74 12.95
N GLU A 347 -24.63 -10.93 11.75
CA GLU A 347 -24.86 -12.15 10.96
C GLU A 347 -24.27 -13.38 11.67
N GLY A 348 -23.05 -13.27 12.20
CA GLY A 348 -22.44 -14.33 13.02
C GLY A 348 -23.26 -14.69 14.25
N GLN A 349 -23.80 -13.70 14.98
CA GLN A 349 -24.66 -13.94 16.14
C GLN A 349 -25.97 -14.64 15.76
N LYS A 350 -26.62 -14.24 14.65
CA LYS A 350 -27.82 -14.92 14.14
C LYS A 350 -27.57 -16.39 13.78
N ILE A 351 -26.40 -16.70 13.21
CA ILE A 351 -26.02 -18.08 12.87
C ILE A 351 -25.78 -18.88 14.15
N LEU A 352 -25.10 -18.30 15.14
CA LEU A 352 -24.85 -18.95 16.43
C LEU A 352 -26.17 -19.24 17.16
N ASP A 353 -27.07 -18.26 17.22
CA ASP A 353 -28.39 -18.38 17.85
C ASP A 353 -29.25 -19.43 17.13
N ALA A 354 -29.23 -19.46 15.78
CA ALA A 354 -29.93 -20.48 15.01
C ALA A 354 -29.36 -21.89 15.22
N THR A 355 -28.04 -22.03 15.42
CA THR A 355 -27.39 -23.32 15.66
C THR A 355 -27.74 -23.86 17.06
N LEU A 356 -27.76 -23.00 18.07
CA LEU A 356 -28.17 -23.35 19.44
C LEU A 356 -29.65 -23.75 19.54
N VAL A 357 -30.53 -23.11 18.75
CA VAL A 357 -31.95 -23.49 18.67
C VAL A 357 -32.11 -24.90 18.09
N VAL A 358 -31.41 -25.24 17.01
CA VAL A 358 -31.43 -26.58 16.40
C VAL A 358 -30.89 -27.66 17.36
N GLU A 359 -29.85 -27.35 18.14
CA GLU A 359 -29.26 -28.29 19.10
C GLU A 359 -30.16 -28.52 20.33
N SER A 360 -30.92 -27.49 20.75
CA SER A 360 -31.95 -27.61 21.80
C SER A 360 -33.20 -28.37 21.36
N GLU A 361 -33.58 -28.30 20.08
CA GLU A 361 -34.68 -29.10 19.52
C GLU A 361 -34.30 -30.58 19.33
N GLN A 362 -33.03 -30.88 19.01
CA GLN A 362 -32.55 -32.26 18.90
C GLN A 362 -32.41 -32.97 20.25
N THR A 363 -32.20 -32.24 21.34
CA THR A 363 -32.15 -32.79 22.71
C THR A 363 -33.54 -33.05 23.33
N LEU A 364 -34.60 -32.52 22.73
CA LEU A 364 -36.00 -32.71 23.17
C LEU A 364 -36.75 -33.82 22.41
N LEU A 365 -36.12 -34.49 21.44
CA LEU A 365 -36.71 -35.68 20.82
C LEU A 365 -36.68 -36.85 21.82
N PRO A 366 -37.83 -37.45 22.17
CA PRO A 366 -37.84 -38.63 23.01
C PRO A 366 -37.06 -39.74 22.32
N ARG A 367 -36.09 -40.32 23.04
CA ARG A 367 -35.48 -41.60 22.66
C ARG A 367 -36.63 -42.61 22.60
N LEU A 368 -37.12 -42.88 21.39
CA LEU A 368 -38.05 -43.98 21.16
C LEU A 368 -37.32 -45.28 21.52
N PRO A 369 -37.98 -46.17 22.28
CA PRO A 369 -37.39 -47.40 22.81
C PRO A 369 -37.04 -48.43 21.73
#